data_AF-A0AB39VCR0-F1
#
_entry.id   AF-A0AB39VCR0-F1
#
_cell.length_a   1.000
_cell.length_b   1.000
_cell.length_c   1.000
_cell.angle_alpha   90.00
_cell.angle_beta   90.00
_cell.angle_gamma   90.00
#
_symmetry.space_group_name_H-M   'P 1'
#
loop_
_entity.id
_entity.type
_entity.pdbx_description
1 polymer ?
#
loop_
_entity_poly.entity_id
_entity_poly.type
_entity_poly.pdbx_seq_one_letter_code
_entity_poly.pdbx_strand_id
1 'polypeptide(L)' 'MDEKDDMKKSIEKHCLECWDDDEQKVINCPYKNCPLWKYRIKELKNSRK' A
#
# COMPACT_ATOMS: atom_id res chain seq x y z
N MET A 1 16.55 -10.14 9.80
CA MET A 1 15.37 -10.57 9.03
C MET A 1 14.19 -9.88 9.66
N ASP A 2 13.81 -8.76 9.06
CA ASP A 2 12.89 -7.78 9.62
C ASP A 2 11.44 -8.23 9.38
N GLU A 3 10.86 -8.90 10.37
CA GLU A 3 9.49 -9.44 10.43
C GLU A 3 8.37 -8.39 10.18
N LYS A 4 8.72 -7.11 9.97
CA LYS A 4 7.77 -6.00 9.73
C LYS A 4 7.47 -5.72 8.25
N ASP A 5 8.00 -6.53 7.33
CA ASP A 5 7.87 -6.30 5.88
C ASP A 5 6.74 -7.15 5.24
N ASP A 6 6.40 -8.31 5.80
CA ASP A 6 5.42 -9.23 5.23
C ASP A 6 3.99 -8.67 5.19
N MET A 7 3.60 -7.91 6.22
CA MET A 7 2.27 -7.29 6.25
C MET A 7 2.13 -6.22 5.16
N LYS A 8 3.22 -5.49 4.86
CA LYS A 8 3.23 -4.45 3.82
C LYS A 8 3.16 -5.07 2.43
N LYS A 9 3.97 -6.10 2.17
CA LYS A 9 3.91 -6.86 0.92
C LYS A 9 2.54 -7.44 0.63
N SER A 10 1.86 -7.93 1.67
CA SER A 10 0.50 -8.47 1.52
C SER A 10 -0.50 -7.38 1.11
N ILE A 11 -0.37 -6.18 1.69
CA ILE A 11 -1.26 -5.04 1.39
C ILE A 11 -0.94 -4.44 0.02
N GLU A 12 0.33 -4.30 -0.33
CA GLU A 12 0.78 -3.89 -1.67
C GLU A 12 0.26 -4.84 -2.74
N LYS A 13 0.45 -6.15 -2.55
CA LYS A 13 -0.04 -7.17 -3.47
C LYS A 13 -1.55 -7.11 -3.64
N HIS A 14 -2.31 -6.96 -2.55
CA HIS A 14 -3.76 -6.83 -2.64
C HIS A 14 -4.18 -5.54 -3.37
N CYS A 15 -3.47 -4.43 -3.16
CA CYS A 15 -3.75 -3.20 -3.89
C CYS A 15 -3.38 -3.32 -5.37
N LEU A 16 -2.30 -4.03 -5.69
CA LEU A 16 -1.87 -4.34 -7.05
C LEU A 16 -2.90 -5.22 -7.76
N GLU A 17 -3.39 -6.28 -7.12
CA GLU A 17 -4.47 -7.11 -7.66
C GLU A 17 -5.74 -6.29 -7.95
N CYS A 18 -6.02 -5.25 -7.16
CA CYS A 18 -7.17 -4.36 -7.38
C CYS A 18 -6.97 -3.40 -8.58
N TRP A 19 -5.72 -3.08 -8.94
CA TRP A 19 -5.37 -2.12 -9.99
C TRP A 19 -4.68 -2.74 -11.20
N ASP A 20 -4.69 -4.07 -11.32
CA ASP A 20 -4.05 -4.83 -12.41
C ASP A 20 -2.51 -4.70 -12.41
N ASP A 21 -1.91 -4.88 -11.23
CA ASP A 21 -0.47 -4.73 -10.98
C ASP A 21 0.08 -3.31 -11.27
N ASP A 22 -0.80 -2.32 -11.35
CA ASP A 22 -0.45 -0.95 -11.67
C ASP A 22 -0.10 -0.14 -10.40
N GLU A 23 1.17 -0.21 -10.01
CA GLU A 23 1.72 0.49 -8.84
C GLU A 23 1.40 1.99 -8.83
N GLN A 24 1.44 2.65 -9.99
CA GLN A 24 1.14 4.07 -10.11
C GLN A 24 -0.31 4.38 -9.75
N LYS A 25 -1.25 3.55 -10.21
CA LYS A 25 -2.66 3.66 -9.81
C LYS A 25 -2.89 3.29 -8.36
N VAL A 26 -2.14 2.35 -7.79
CA VAL A 26 -2.19 2.07 -6.34
C VAL A 26 -1.76 3.28 -5.51
N ILE A 27 -0.64 3.92 -5.89
CA ILE A 27 -0.11 5.12 -5.23
C ILE A 27 -1.05 6.32 -5.41
N ASN A 28 -1.65 6.45 -6.59
CA ASN A 28 -2.59 7.51 -6.93
C ASN A 28 -4.06 7.11 -6.80
N CYS A 29 -4.34 6.01 -6.10
CA CYS A 29 -5.69 5.47 -5.96
C CYS A 29 -6.64 6.56 -5.42
N PRO A 30 -7.79 6.85 -6.04
CA PRO A 30 -8.72 7.86 -5.54
C PRO A 30 -9.54 7.35 -4.34
N TYR A 31 -9.54 6.04 -4.07
CA TYR A 31 -10.33 5.41 -3.01
C TYR A 31 -9.73 5.62 -1.62
N LYS A 32 -9.78 6.86 -1.13
CA LYS A 32 -9.36 7.26 0.22
C LYS A 32 -10.16 6.59 1.34
N ASN A 33 -11.34 6.06 1.01
CA ASN A 33 -12.20 5.35 1.96
C ASN A 33 -11.89 3.85 2.05
N CYS A 34 -10.87 3.36 1.35
CA CYS A 34 -10.46 1.97 1.45
C CYS A 34 -9.90 1.68 2.86
N PRO A 35 -10.30 0.60 3.54
CA PRO A 35 -9.74 0.24 4.86
C PRO A 35 -8.23 0.03 4.82
N LEU A 36 -7.68 -0.35 3.65
CA LEU A 36 -6.25 -0.54 3.42
C LEU A 36 -5.50 0.77 3.15
N TRP A 37 -6.20 1.89 2.99
CA TRP A 37 -5.60 3.19 2.66
C TRP A 37 -4.53 3.64 3.67
N LYS A 38 -4.80 3.41 4.96
CA LYS A 38 -3.88 3.73 6.07
C LYS A 38 -2.59 2.91 6.05
N TYR A 39 -2.63 1.75 5.39
CA TYR A 39 -1.52 0.80 5.35
C TYR A 39 -0.79 0.81 4.00
N ARG A 40 -1.20 1.67 3.06
CA ARG A 40 -0.61 1.75 1.73
C ARG A 40 0.74 2.48 1.74
N ILE A 41 1.54 2.17 0.73
CA ILE A 41 2.89 2.71 0.41
C ILE A 41 3.08 4.20 0.73
N LYS A 42 2.09 5.05 0.44
CA LYS A 42 2.21 6.52 0.56
C LYS A 42 2.28 7.01 2.02
N GLU A 43 1.61 6.36 2.96
CA GLU A 43 1.65 6.76 4.39
C GLU A 43 2.95 6.32 5.07
N LEU A 44 3.56 5.23 4.59
CA LEU A 44 4.79 4.67 5.17
C LEU A 44 6.03 5.54 4.96
N LYS A 45 6.11 6.30 3.86
CA LYS A 45 7.20 7.27 3.64
C LYS A 45 7.15 8.44 4.62
N ASN A 46 6.00 8.71 5.25
CA ASN A 46 5.84 9.83 6.18
C ASN A 46 6.19 9.46 7.63
N SER A 47 6.37 8.17 7.95
CA SER A 47 6.66 7.69 9.30
C SER A 47 8.17 7.60 9.64
N ARG A 48 9.06 8.05 8.74
CA ARG A 48 10.50 8.25 8.99
C ARG A 48 10.84 9.75 9.14
N LYS A 49 10.06 10.49 9.93
CA LYS A 49 10.47 11.83 10.38
C LYS A 49 11.05 11.74 11.79
#